data_AF-A0A8X7BLF7-F1
#
_entry.id   AF-A0A8X7BLF7-F1
#
_cell.length_a   1.000
_cell.length_b   1.000
_cell.length_c   1.000
_cell.angle_alpha   90.00
_cell.angle_beta   90.00
_cell.angle_gamma   90.00
#
_symmetry.space_group_name_H-M   'P 1'
#
loop_
_entity.id
_entity.type
_entity.pdbx_description
1 polymer ?
#
loop_
_entity_poly.entity_id
_entity_poly.type
_entity_poly.pdbx_seq_one_letter_code
_entity_poly.pdbx_strand_id
1 'polypeptide(L)'
;MKFGDEVKEWLCFWSQFKRIHEHKYIELEDKFQYLIQCMSPGTRVKEIIDGYPPTAENYTKAIENLKARFGREELLVEYYVHELLTLVVKNATKSKLSITELYDKLESHLRSLESIGMISDKYSAMLFPIVESCIPEDI
;
A
#
# COMPACT_ATOMS: atom_id res chain seq x y z
N MET A 1 -7.41 0.14 13.79
CA MET A 1 -6.76 0.66 12.57
C MET A 1 -7.74 1.55 11.82
N LYS A 2 -7.27 2.64 11.22
CA LYS A 2 -8.07 3.52 10.37
C LYS A 2 -7.43 3.62 8.99
N PHE A 3 -8.22 3.53 7.93
CA PHE A 3 -7.81 3.69 6.54
C PHE A 3 -8.31 5.03 6.04
N GLY A 4 -7.38 5.87 5.58
CA GLY A 4 -7.71 7.13 4.92
C GLY A 4 -7.93 6.92 3.43
N ASP A 5 -7.24 7.71 2.61
CA ASP A 5 -7.39 7.67 1.15
C ASP A 5 -6.08 7.29 0.43
N GLU A 6 -5.02 6.98 1.18
CA GLU A 6 -3.70 6.84 0.61
C GLU A 6 -3.37 5.39 0.22
N VAL A 7 -2.89 5.21 -1.00
CA VAL A 7 -2.48 3.90 -1.54
C VAL A 7 -1.42 3.23 -0.65
N LYS A 8 -0.50 4.02 -0.07
CA LYS A 8 0.56 3.51 0.83
C LYS A 8 0.03 2.86 2.11
N GLU A 9 -1.16 3.26 2.56
CA GLU A 9 -1.80 2.70 3.75
C GLU A 9 -2.50 1.36 3.46
N TRP A 10 -2.75 1.06 2.18
CA TRP A 10 -3.59 -0.06 1.77
C TRP A 10 -3.06 -1.40 2.25
N LEU A 11 -1.76 -1.70 2.09
CA LEU A 11 -1.20 -2.99 2.49
C LEU A 11 -1.31 -3.22 4.00
N CYS A 12 -1.01 -2.19 4.78
CA CYS A 12 -1.14 -2.25 6.23
C CYS A 12 -2.61 -2.46 6.61
N PHE A 13 -3.53 -1.74 5.95
CA PHE A 13 -4.98 -1.87 6.18
C PHE A 13 -5.46 -3.27 5.85
N TRP A 14 -5.19 -3.72 4.64
CA TRP A 14 -5.69 -4.98 4.12
C TRP A 14 -5.12 -6.17 4.90
N SER A 15 -3.83 -6.17 5.26
CA SER A 15 -3.22 -7.25 6.04
C SER A 15 -3.91 -7.48 7.40
N GLN A 16 -4.41 -6.42 8.03
CA GLN A 16 -5.14 -6.48 9.28
C GLN A 16 -6.62 -6.82 9.06
N PHE A 17 -7.28 -6.11 8.14
CA PHE A 17 -8.72 -6.26 7.88
C PHE A 17 -9.06 -7.61 7.23
N LYS A 18 -8.13 -8.20 6.46
CA LYS A 18 -8.28 -9.51 5.80
C LYS A 18 -8.70 -10.60 6.80
N ARG A 19 -8.20 -10.55 8.04
CA ARG A 19 -8.58 -11.51 9.09
C ARG A 19 -10.07 -11.46 9.43
N ILE A 20 -10.66 -10.26 9.43
CA ILE A 20 -12.11 -10.07 9.63
C ILE A 20 -12.86 -10.49 8.38
N HIS A 21 -12.39 -10.07 7.20
CA HIS A 21 -13.00 -10.41 5.92
C HIS A 21 -13.12 -11.92 5.70
N GLU A 22 -12.06 -12.69 6.02
CA GLU A 22 -11.98 -14.14 5.83
C GLU A 22 -12.59 -14.94 6.99
N HIS A 23 -13.01 -14.28 8.08
CA HIS A 23 -13.58 -14.97 9.23
C HIS A 23 -14.94 -15.59 8.86
N LYS A 24 -15.06 -16.92 8.95
CA LYS A 24 -16.27 -17.65 8.52
C LYS A 24 -17.48 -17.49 9.44
N TYR A 25 -17.24 -17.12 10.70
CA TYR A 25 -18.29 -17.01 11.73
C TYR A 25 -18.73 -15.57 12.03
N ILE A 26 -18.27 -14.58 11.26
CA ILE A 26 -18.77 -13.21 11.36
C ILE A 26 -19.73 -13.00 10.19
N GLU A 27 -20.94 -12.56 10.48
CA GLU A 27 -21.94 -12.24 9.47
C GLU A 27 -21.49 -11.07 8.59
N LEU A 28 -21.99 -10.99 7.36
CA LEU A 28 -21.56 -9.97 6.41
C LEU A 28 -21.94 -8.56 6.87
N GLU A 29 -23.08 -8.40 7.54
CA GLU A 29 -23.52 -7.16 8.17
C GLU A 29 -22.51 -6.69 9.22
N ASP A 30 -22.05 -7.59 10.10
CA ASP A 30 -21.08 -7.26 11.14
C ASP A 30 -19.72 -6.92 10.51
N LYS A 31 -19.28 -7.66 9.49
CA LYS A 31 -18.08 -7.31 8.72
C LYS A 31 -18.21 -5.92 8.09
N PHE A 32 -19.41 -5.53 7.67
CA PHE A 32 -19.65 -4.21 7.14
C PHE A 32 -19.55 -3.14 8.22
N GLN A 33 -20.13 -3.37 9.40
CA GLN A 33 -19.98 -2.46 10.53
C GLN A 33 -18.49 -2.26 10.89
N TYR A 34 -17.72 -3.34 10.93
CA TYR A 34 -16.27 -3.25 11.12
C TYR A 34 -15.60 -2.45 9.99
N LEU A 35 -15.97 -2.67 8.73
CA LEU A 35 -15.42 -1.93 7.60
C LEU A 35 -15.66 -0.43 7.74
N ILE A 36 -16.89 -0.01 8.04
CA ILE A 36 -17.28 1.39 8.25
C ILE A 36 -16.46 2.00 9.40
N GLN A 37 -16.28 1.25 10.49
CA GLN A 37 -15.46 1.68 11.62
C GLN A 37 -13.97 1.75 11.30
N CYS A 38 -13.48 1.00 10.32
CA CYS A 38 -12.09 1.10 9.89
C CYS A 38 -11.83 2.28 8.97
N MET A 39 -12.83 2.99 8.46
CA MET A 39 -12.61 4.16 7.61
C MET A 39 -12.37 5.42 8.47
N SER A 40 -11.38 6.23 8.08
CA SER A 40 -11.07 7.52 8.71
C SER A 40 -12.20 8.53 8.47
N PRO A 41 -12.68 9.27 9.48
CA PRO A 41 -13.68 10.32 9.24
C PRO A 41 -13.17 11.43 8.30
N GLY A 42 -14.05 11.97 7.46
CA GLY A 42 -13.73 13.10 6.57
C GLY A 42 -12.90 12.74 5.33
N THR A 43 -12.69 11.45 5.06
CA THR A 43 -11.97 10.98 3.88
C THR A 43 -12.95 10.57 2.77
N ARG A 44 -12.48 10.62 1.52
CA ARG A 44 -13.31 10.25 0.37
C ARG A 44 -13.70 8.77 0.40
N VAL A 45 -12.85 7.90 0.95
CA VAL A 45 -13.19 6.49 1.12
C VAL A 45 -14.35 6.32 2.09
N LYS A 46 -14.40 7.12 3.17
CA LYS A 46 -15.49 7.06 4.16
C LYS A 46 -16.81 7.43 3.50
N GLU A 47 -16.83 8.51 2.72
CA GLU A 47 -18.02 8.95 1.98
C GLU A 47 -18.54 7.87 1.03
N ILE A 48 -17.64 7.18 0.32
CA ILE A 48 -18.02 6.09 -0.59
C ILE A 48 -18.61 4.92 0.18
N ILE A 49 -17.96 4.51 1.27
CA ILE A 49 -18.41 3.39 2.10
C ILE A 49 -19.75 3.70 2.77
N ASP A 50 -19.96 4.93 3.23
CA ASP A 50 -21.22 5.39 3.82
C ASP A 50 -22.36 5.50 2.80
N GLY A 51 -22.04 5.65 1.51
CA GLY A 51 -23.03 5.66 0.43
C GLY A 51 -23.72 4.31 0.21
N TYR A 52 -23.20 3.22 0.77
CA TYR A 52 -23.80 1.90 0.70
C TYR A 52 -24.64 1.62 1.95
N PRO A 53 -25.92 1.21 1.81
CA PRO A 53 -26.70 0.75 2.95
C PRO A 53 -26.05 -0.46 3.64
N PRO A 54 -25.89 -0.46 4.99
CA PRO A 54 -25.13 -1.47 5.73
C PRO A 54 -25.86 -2.82 5.80
N THR A 55 -25.79 -3.58 4.72
CA THR A 55 -26.48 -4.86 4.49
C THR A 55 -25.48 -5.89 3.97
N ALA A 56 -25.72 -7.19 4.17
CA ALA A 56 -24.86 -8.26 3.65
C ALA A 56 -24.54 -8.12 2.16
N GLU A 57 -25.55 -7.82 1.34
CA GLU A 57 -25.39 -7.69 -0.12
C GLU A 57 -24.43 -6.56 -0.48
N ASN A 58 -24.55 -5.42 0.22
CA ASN A 58 -23.74 -4.24 -0.08
C ASN A 58 -22.34 -4.30 0.53
N TYR A 59 -22.11 -5.13 1.57
CA TYR A 59 -20.76 -5.37 2.07
C TYR A 59 -19.82 -5.86 0.97
N THR A 60 -20.27 -6.85 0.20
CA THR A 60 -19.48 -7.45 -0.89
C THR A 60 -19.13 -6.39 -1.95
N LYS A 61 -20.12 -5.58 -2.35
CA LYS A 61 -19.91 -4.48 -3.31
C LYS A 61 -18.94 -3.43 -2.77
N ALA A 62 -19.08 -3.05 -1.50
CA ALA A 62 -18.23 -2.05 -0.86
C ALA A 62 -16.77 -2.51 -0.75
N ILE A 63 -16.53 -3.77 -0.35
CA ILE A 63 -15.16 -4.30 -0.21
C ILE A 63 -14.49 -4.56 -1.56
N GLU A 64 -15.25 -4.97 -2.58
CA GLU A 64 -14.75 -5.09 -3.95
C GLU A 64 -14.39 -3.72 -4.54
N ASN A 65 -15.20 -2.69 -4.29
CA ASN A 65 -14.89 -1.32 -4.71
C ASN A 65 -13.57 -0.82 -4.10
N LEU A 66 -13.36 -1.06 -2.81
CA LEU A 66 -12.10 -0.75 -2.12
C LEU A 66 -10.89 -1.46 -2.76
N LYS A 67 -10.99 -2.78 -2.96
CA LYS A 67 -9.93 -3.57 -3.60
C LYS A 67 -9.63 -3.08 -5.01
N ALA A 68 -10.66 -2.81 -5.82
CA ALA A 68 -10.50 -2.31 -7.18
C ALA A 68 -9.84 -0.93 -7.23
N ARG A 69 -10.01 -0.11 -6.19
CA ARG A 69 -9.46 1.24 -6.15
C ARG A 69 -8.03 1.30 -5.61
N PHE A 70 -7.74 0.55 -4.54
CA PHE A 70 -6.50 0.66 -3.78
C PHE A 70 -5.65 -0.62 -3.78
N GLY A 71 -6.27 -1.78 -3.98
CA GLY A 71 -5.62 -3.08 -3.94
C GLY A 71 -5.22 -3.66 -5.29
N ARG A 72 -5.20 -2.84 -6.35
CA ARG A 72 -4.66 -3.23 -7.65
C ARG A 72 -3.15 -3.35 -7.53
N GLU A 73 -2.63 -4.53 -7.86
CA GLU A 73 -1.21 -4.83 -7.79
C GLU A 73 -0.41 -3.81 -8.60
N GLU A 74 -0.85 -3.50 -9.83
CA GLU A 74 -0.18 -2.55 -10.73
C GLU A 74 -0.06 -1.14 -10.14
N LEU A 75 -1.10 -0.69 -9.42
CA LEU A 75 -1.11 0.63 -8.77
C LEU A 75 -0.12 0.67 -7.59
N LEU A 76 -0.06 -0.42 -6.82
CA LEU A 76 0.86 -0.55 -5.69
C LEU A 76 2.31 -0.59 -6.21
N VAL A 77 2.56 -1.36 -7.28
CA VAL A 77 3.85 -1.39 -7.99
C VAL A 77 4.28 0.02 -8.36
N GLU A 78 3.44 0.73 -9.11
CA GLU A 78 3.73 2.07 -9.62
C GLU A 78 4.04 3.04 -8.48
N TYR A 79 3.26 2.98 -7.40
CA TYR A 79 3.48 3.82 -6.22
C TYR A 79 4.85 3.57 -5.58
N TYR A 80 5.20 2.32 -5.29
CA TYR A 80 6.47 2.00 -4.62
C TYR A 80 7.69 2.26 -5.53
N VAL A 81 7.58 2.02 -6.83
CA VAL A 81 8.62 2.38 -7.80
C VAL A 81 8.79 3.91 -7.87
N HIS A 82 7.69 4.66 -7.86
CA HIS A 82 7.76 6.12 -7.87
C HIS A 82 8.39 6.69 -6.58
N GLU A 83 8.07 6.12 -5.41
CA GLU A 83 8.70 6.49 -4.13
C GLU A 83 10.20 6.20 -4.16
N LEU A 84 10.61 5.05 -4.68
CA LEU A 84 12.03 4.70 -4.89
C LEU A 84 12.72 5.73 -5.80
N LEU A 85 12.15 6.03 -6.97
CA LEU A 85 12.71 7.02 -7.90
C LEU A 85 12.79 8.41 -7.26
N THR A 86 11.79 8.80 -6.49
CA THR A 86 11.76 10.08 -5.77
C THR A 86 12.87 10.14 -4.72
N LEU A 87 13.13 9.04 -4.01
CA LEU A 87 14.24 8.92 -3.08
C LEU A 87 15.59 9.09 -3.79
N VAL A 88 15.78 8.40 -4.93
CA VAL A 88 17.00 8.49 -5.76
C VAL A 88 17.27 9.93 -6.18
N VAL A 89 16.26 10.59 -6.79
CA VAL A 89 16.39 11.95 -7.32
C VAL A 89 16.66 12.95 -6.19
N LYS A 90 16.00 12.81 -5.03
CA LYS A 90 16.26 13.66 -3.87
C LYS A 90 17.70 13.53 -3.39
N ASN A 91 18.21 12.30 -3.27
CA ASN A 91 19.58 12.05 -2.85
C ASN A 91 20.62 12.62 -3.84
N ALA A 92 20.32 12.59 -5.14
CA ALA A 92 21.18 13.15 -6.19
C ALA A 92 21.16 14.69 -6.24
N THR A 93 20.07 15.35 -5.84
CA THR A 93 19.86 16.79 -6.09
C THR A 93 19.90 17.70 -4.86
N LYS A 94 19.63 17.19 -3.65
CA LYS A 94 19.62 17.99 -2.41
C LYS A 94 20.11 17.17 -1.23
N SER A 95 21.23 17.63 -0.63
CA SER A 95 21.91 17.08 0.56
C SER A 95 21.93 15.54 0.59
N LYS A 96 23.06 14.95 0.19
CA LYS A 96 23.31 13.50 0.29
C LYS A 96 22.79 13.01 1.65
N LEU A 97 21.76 12.16 1.63
CA LEU A 97 21.41 11.37 2.80
C LEU A 97 22.68 10.64 3.22
N SER A 98 22.86 10.39 4.52
CA SER A 98 23.95 9.48 4.90
C SER A 98 23.72 8.14 4.19
N ILE A 99 24.82 7.45 3.82
CA ILE A 99 24.75 6.15 3.15
C ILE A 99 23.86 5.18 3.94
N THR A 100 23.92 5.24 5.27
CA THR A 100 23.07 4.46 6.17
C THR A 100 21.58 4.79 6.02
N GLU A 101 21.18 6.06 6.04
CA GLU A 101 19.77 6.45 5.88
C GLU A 101 19.20 6.12 4.50
N LEU A 102 20.04 6.20 3.46
CA LEU A 102 19.67 5.82 2.11
C LEU A 102 19.44 4.31 2.02
N TYR A 103 20.35 3.52 2.58
CA TYR A 103 20.25 2.07 2.62
C TYR A 103 19.01 1.61 3.38
N ASP A 104 18.77 2.13 4.59
CA ASP A 104 17.62 1.76 5.42
C ASP A 104 16.28 2.03 4.70
N LYS A 105 16.20 3.17 3.98
CA LYS A 105 15.00 3.51 3.21
C LYS A 105 14.83 2.62 1.98
N LEU A 106 15.89 2.41 1.20
CA LEU A 106 15.85 1.51 0.05
C LEU A 106 15.43 0.10 0.46
N GLU A 107 16.02 -0.43 1.54
CA GLU A 107 15.70 -1.75 2.06
C GLU A 107 14.23 -1.84 2.54
N SER A 108 13.72 -0.81 3.23
CA SER A 108 12.32 -0.75 3.64
C SER A 108 11.35 -0.79 2.45
N HIS A 109 11.64 -0.04 1.38
CA HIS A 109 10.86 -0.04 0.16
C HIS A 109 10.95 -1.38 -0.58
N LEU A 110 12.14 -2.00 -0.65
CA LEU A 110 12.33 -3.32 -1.25
C LEU A 110 11.57 -4.40 -0.48
N ARG A 111 11.65 -4.46 0.86
CA ARG A 111 10.86 -5.39 1.67
C ARG A 111 9.35 -5.20 1.48
N SER A 112 8.90 -3.95 1.32
CA SER A 112 7.50 -3.66 1.00
C SER A 112 7.10 -4.24 -0.36
N LEU A 113 7.94 -4.07 -1.39
CA LEU A 113 7.75 -4.70 -2.70
C LEU A 113 7.74 -6.24 -2.62
N GLU A 114 8.62 -6.85 -1.83
CA GLU A 114 8.63 -8.30 -1.59
C GLU A 114 7.33 -8.83 -1.03
N SER A 115 6.78 -8.11 -0.04
CA SER A 115 5.54 -8.52 0.63
C SER A 115 4.33 -8.56 -0.31
N ILE A 116 4.42 -7.86 -1.45
CA ILE A 116 3.39 -7.81 -2.51
C ILE A 116 3.63 -8.91 -3.55
N GLY A 117 4.77 -9.61 -3.51
CA GLY A 117 5.16 -10.64 -4.47
C GLY A 117 6.03 -10.15 -5.63
N MET A 118 6.58 -8.93 -5.53
CA MET A 118 7.27 -8.26 -6.63
C MET A 118 8.74 -8.63 -6.83
N ILE A 119 9.43 -9.18 -5.83
CA ILE A 119 10.84 -9.61 -5.99
C ILE A 119 10.92 -11.03 -6.60
N SER A 120 9.90 -11.41 -7.36
CA SER A 120 10.05 -12.46 -8.37
C SER A 120 10.88 -11.91 -9.53
N ASP A 121 11.58 -12.79 -10.27
CA ASP A 121 12.51 -12.50 -11.38
C ASP A 121 12.03 -11.44 -12.41
N LYS A 122 10.74 -11.11 -12.44
CA LYS A 122 10.11 -10.09 -13.30
C LYS A 122 10.57 -8.65 -13.06
N TYR A 123 10.83 -8.23 -11.82
CA TYR A 123 11.07 -6.81 -11.50
C TYR A 123 12.45 -6.51 -10.93
N SER A 124 13.20 -7.55 -10.53
CA SER A 124 14.59 -7.45 -10.07
C SER A 124 15.48 -6.73 -11.10
N ALA A 125 15.31 -7.04 -12.39
CA ALA A 125 16.05 -6.42 -13.49
C ALA A 125 15.81 -4.90 -13.65
N MET A 126 14.63 -4.39 -13.25
CA MET A 126 14.33 -2.95 -13.29
C MET A 126 14.74 -2.23 -12.00
N LEU A 127 14.75 -2.92 -10.86
CA LEU A 127 15.12 -2.34 -9.57
C LEU A 127 16.63 -2.19 -9.40
N PHE A 128 17.43 -3.10 -10.00
CA PHE A 128 18.89 -3.10 -9.88
C PHE A 128 19.54 -1.79 -10.33
N PRO A 129 19.25 -1.25 -11.52
CA PRO A 129 19.84 0.01 -11.97
C PRO A 129 19.44 1.22 -11.11
N ILE A 130 18.23 1.19 -10.51
CA ILE A 130 17.74 2.26 -9.63
C ILE A 130 18.53 2.27 -8.33
N VAL A 131 18.76 1.10 -7.73
CA VAL A 131 19.57 0.94 -6.52
C VAL A 131 21.03 1.29 -6.81
N GLU A 132 21.59 0.83 -7.92
CA GLU A 132 22.97 1.14 -8.33
C GLU A 132 23.18 2.66 -8.48
N SER A 133 22.22 3.38 -9.09
CA SER A 133 22.28 4.84 -9.23
C SER A 133 22.17 5.62 -7.90
N CYS A 134 21.76 4.97 -6.80
CA CYS A 134 21.73 5.57 -5.47
C CYS A 134 23.08 5.54 -4.76
N ILE A 135 23.95 4.60 -5.13
CA ILE A 135 25.24 4.39 -4.47
C ILE A 135 26.19 5.46 -4.99
N PRO A 136 26.80 6.30 -4.12
CA PRO A 136 27.85 7.22 -4.55
C PRO A 136 29.00 6.44 -5.21
N GLU A 137 29.54 6.94 -6.33
CA GLU A 137 30.69 6.32 -7.03
C GLU A 137 31.96 6.21 -6.15
N ASP A 138 31.96 6.87 -4.98
CA ASP A 138 33.05 6.86 -4.00
C ASP A 138 32.92 5.66 -3.02
N ILE A 139 33.36 4.47 -3.46
CA ILE A 139 33.85 3.39 -2.56
C ILE A 139 35.33 3.16 -2.86
#